data_AF-A0A2J1DXD0-F1
#
_entry.id   AF-A0A2J1DXD0-F1
#
_cell.length_a   1.000
_cell.length_b   1.000
_cell.length_c   1.000
_cell.angle_alpha   90.00
_cell.angle_beta   90.00
_cell.angle_gamma   90.00
#
_symmetry.space_group_name_H-M   'P 1'
#
loop_
_entity.id
_entity.type
_entity.pdbx_description
1 polymer ?
#
loop_
_entity_poly.entity_id
_entity_poly.type
_entity_poly.pdbx_seq_one_letter_code
_entity_poly.pdbx_strand_id
1 'polypeptide(L)'
;MVLADTKSEMPQYPQTEQDHQVMAHKISSDYHEDEWNNWKWHISHTIRDLTTVEKLLGVKFSAEKRRSLEDTILKFPMSITPYYFSLIDRKNFENDPVFIQSVPSAAELNFSCYDKEDPLAEDVDSPAPGITHRYPDRVLFHVSNRCAMYCRHCTRKRKVGDIDKNLSRDELKKGLEYIKNTPRVRDVLLSGGDPLLLPDSILEWLLSELKAIPHVQVIRIGTRVPVVLPQRITPHLVKIIRKYHPVWINTHFNHPREITSTSSRALGMLADAGIPLGNQTVLLAKVNDCPRVMKALVHKLVENRVRPYYLYQCDPAQGLSHFRTSIGKGIEIIENLIGHTSGFAVPTYVIDAPNGGGKIPIMPNYLISQSSSKVILRNYEGIITAYYQPEDYHPPKCGQDCSACNLDLDLNGAAEGALVGIARLLSNYEDTDYLVPTECDRMDRRKSGYDQITTMGTSLIQHGKNSDRIYLMRLAAEEAATLITGMQTLATENGYTKLFAKVPDDIKPLFEADGFETEAVISCFYGGSTGYFMGKFIDKDRKIEENGELLEDVLKVAHSKAGKV
;
A
#
# COMPACT_ATOMS: atom_id res chain seq x y z
N MET A 1 -6.17 18.09 -45.04
CA MET A 1 -5.69 16.73 -45.36
C MET A 1 -6.79 15.77 -44.95
N VAL A 2 -7.38 15.06 -45.92
CA VAL A 2 -8.61 14.26 -45.75
C VAL A 2 -8.30 13.05 -44.87
N LEU A 3 -8.95 12.94 -43.71
CA LEU A 3 -8.86 11.76 -42.85
C LEU A 3 -9.72 10.66 -43.45
N ALA A 4 -9.08 9.58 -43.88
CA ALA A 4 -9.75 8.38 -44.35
C ALA A 4 -10.47 7.70 -43.18
N ASP A 5 -11.77 7.53 -43.33
CA ASP A 5 -12.63 6.69 -42.50
C ASP A 5 -12.12 5.25 -42.56
N THR A 6 -11.33 4.85 -41.57
CA THR A 6 -11.04 3.44 -41.30
C THR A 6 -12.07 2.96 -40.29
N LYS A 7 -13.15 2.36 -40.81
CA LYS A 7 -14.01 1.48 -40.01
C LYS A 7 -13.15 0.33 -39.49
N SER A 8 -12.67 0.49 -38.27
CA SER A 8 -12.09 -0.58 -37.46
C SER A 8 -13.21 -1.58 -37.17
N GLU A 9 -13.33 -2.61 -37.99
CA GLU A 9 -14.09 -3.81 -37.63
C GLU A 9 -13.48 -4.38 -36.35
N MET A 10 -14.14 -4.15 -35.20
CA MET A 10 -13.82 -4.88 -33.99
C MET A 10 -14.15 -6.35 -34.23
N PRO A 11 -13.24 -7.29 -33.93
CA PRO A 11 -13.53 -8.71 -34.12
C PRO A 11 -14.79 -9.10 -33.32
N GLN A 12 -15.83 -9.51 -34.04
CA GLN A 12 -17.00 -10.17 -33.47
C GLN A 12 -16.54 -11.48 -32.85
N TYR A 13 -16.60 -11.58 -31.52
CA TYR A 13 -16.38 -12.83 -30.81
C TYR A 13 -17.68 -13.31 -30.16
N PRO A 14 -18.47 -14.14 -30.84
CA PRO A 14 -19.35 -15.08 -30.17
C PRO A 14 -18.69 -16.46 -30.23
N GLN A 15 -18.23 -16.96 -29.08
CA GLN A 15 -18.17 -18.41 -28.91
C GLN A 15 -19.60 -18.90 -29.00
N THR A 16 -19.84 -19.74 -30.01
CA THR A 16 -21.19 -20.23 -30.30
C THR A 16 -21.62 -21.19 -29.20
N GLU A 17 -22.92 -21.35 -28.99
CA GLU A 17 -23.47 -22.35 -28.06
C GLU A 17 -22.93 -23.77 -28.36
N GLN A 18 -22.64 -24.05 -29.64
CA GLN A 18 -21.96 -25.26 -30.11
C GLN A 18 -20.53 -25.42 -29.56
N ASP A 19 -19.75 -24.35 -29.43
CA ASP A 19 -18.39 -24.43 -28.86
C ASP A 19 -18.39 -24.79 -27.38
N HIS A 20 -19.40 -24.32 -26.63
CA HIS A 20 -19.59 -24.69 -25.23
C HIS A 20 -19.94 -26.16 -25.07
N GLN A 21 -20.87 -26.67 -25.90
CA GLN A 21 -21.28 -28.08 -25.89
C GLN A 21 -20.10 -29.01 -26.19
N VAL A 22 -19.30 -28.69 -27.21
CA VAL A 22 -18.10 -29.47 -27.55
C VAL A 22 -17.09 -29.47 -26.39
N MET A 23 -16.90 -28.34 -25.71
CA MET A 23 -16.03 -28.28 -24.54
C MET A 23 -16.59 -29.10 -23.38
N ALA A 24 -17.89 -28.97 -23.10
CA ALA A 24 -18.53 -29.67 -21.99
C ALA A 24 -18.45 -31.20 -22.18
N HIS A 25 -18.69 -31.72 -23.39
CA HIS A 25 -18.51 -33.14 -23.71
C HIS A 25 -17.06 -33.62 -23.58
N LYS A 26 -16.06 -32.76 -23.82
CA LYS A 26 -14.66 -33.10 -23.56
C LYS A 26 -14.33 -33.21 -22.07
N ILE A 27 -15.10 -32.53 -21.21
CA ILE A 27 -14.92 -32.51 -19.75
C ILE A 27 -15.68 -33.67 -19.10
N SER A 28 -16.93 -33.88 -19.49
CA SER A 28 -17.78 -34.98 -19.02
C SER A 28 -18.45 -35.67 -20.21
N SER A 29 -18.27 -36.98 -20.36
CA SER A 29 -18.90 -37.77 -21.42
C SER A 29 -20.43 -37.78 -21.30
N ASP A 30 -20.93 -37.68 -20.07
CA ASP A 30 -22.35 -37.81 -19.73
C ASP A 30 -23.02 -36.43 -19.62
N TYR A 31 -22.41 -35.40 -20.20
CA TYR A 31 -22.91 -34.03 -20.19
C TYR A 31 -24.28 -33.90 -20.87
N HIS A 32 -25.20 -33.18 -20.21
CA HIS A 32 -26.49 -32.76 -20.78
C HIS A 32 -26.53 -31.25 -20.98
N GLU A 33 -27.19 -30.77 -22.05
CA GLU A 33 -27.17 -29.36 -22.45
C GLU A 33 -27.61 -28.38 -21.34
N ASP A 34 -28.55 -28.78 -20.49
CA ASP A 34 -29.05 -27.97 -19.38
C ASP A 34 -27.98 -27.74 -18.28
N GLU A 35 -26.94 -28.55 -18.22
CA GLU A 35 -25.90 -28.47 -17.18
C GLU A 35 -24.99 -27.25 -17.33
N TRP A 36 -24.82 -26.70 -18.55
CA TRP A 36 -23.96 -25.53 -18.73
C TRP A 36 -24.48 -24.28 -18.01
N ASN A 37 -25.80 -24.18 -17.83
CA ASN A 37 -26.42 -23.11 -17.06
C ASN A 37 -26.45 -23.39 -15.56
N ASN A 38 -26.08 -24.60 -15.13
CA ASN A 38 -25.99 -24.98 -13.73
C ASN A 38 -24.61 -24.64 -13.16
N TRP A 39 -24.53 -23.58 -12.34
CA TRP A 39 -23.28 -23.16 -11.72
C TRP A 39 -22.63 -24.25 -10.86
N LYS A 40 -23.41 -25.18 -10.27
CA LYS A 40 -22.87 -26.29 -9.47
C LYS A 40 -22.08 -27.28 -10.33
N TRP A 41 -22.51 -27.49 -11.58
CA TRP A 41 -21.80 -28.33 -12.54
C TRP A 41 -20.42 -27.76 -12.87
N HIS A 42 -20.32 -26.45 -13.08
CA HIS A 42 -19.02 -25.78 -13.31
C HIS A 42 -18.08 -25.92 -12.11
N ILE A 43 -18.62 -25.89 -10.89
CA ILE A 43 -17.83 -26.07 -9.66
C ILE A 43 -17.38 -27.52 -9.48
N SER A 44 -18.23 -28.50 -9.79
CA SER A 44 -17.84 -29.92 -9.71
C SER A 44 -16.84 -30.31 -10.79
N HIS A 45 -16.88 -29.67 -11.96
CA HIS A 45 -16.00 -29.93 -13.11
C HIS A 45 -14.90 -28.89 -13.29
N THR A 46 -14.51 -28.24 -12.21
CA THR A 46 -13.39 -27.28 -12.23
C THR A 46 -12.09 -27.98 -12.60
N ILE A 47 -11.35 -27.39 -13.56
CA ILE A 47 -10.09 -27.89 -14.07
C ILE A 47 -8.97 -27.57 -13.07
N ARG A 48 -8.27 -28.62 -12.61
CA ARG A 48 -7.22 -28.53 -11.58
C ARG A 48 -5.89 -29.20 -11.96
N ASP A 49 -5.85 -29.88 -13.10
CA ASP A 49 -4.69 -30.63 -13.56
C ASP A 49 -4.30 -30.24 -15.01
N LEU A 50 -3.00 -30.39 -15.33
CA LEU A 50 -2.47 -30.03 -16.64
C LEU A 50 -2.91 -30.98 -17.75
N THR A 51 -3.23 -32.24 -17.44
CA THR A 51 -3.67 -33.23 -18.44
C THR A 51 -5.00 -32.80 -19.06
N THR A 52 -5.92 -32.30 -18.23
CA THR A 52 -7.18 -31.71 -18.69
C THR A 52 -6.94 -30.42 -19.48
N VAL A 53 -6.03 -29.54 -19.04
CA VAL A 53 -5.66 -28.33 -19.79
C VAL A 53 -5.14 -28.67 -21.19
N GLU A 54 -4.18 -29.59 -21.30
CA GLU A 54 -3.63 -30.08 -22.56
C GLU A 54 -4.71 -30.68 -23.48
N LYS A 55 -5.58 -31.53 -22.92
CA LYS A 55 -6.72 -32.13 -23.63
C LYS A 55 -7.66 -31.07 -24.22
N LEU A 56 -7.99 -30.04 -23.44
CA LEU A 56 -8.94 -29.01 -23.86
C LEU A 56 -8.34 -28.01 -24.85
N LEU A 57 -7.05 -27.70 -24.71
CA LEU A 57 -6.30 -26.91 -25.69
C LEU A 57 -6.01 -27.69 -26.97
N GLY A 58 -5.93 -29.03 -26.89
CA GLY A 58 -5.47 -29.87 -28.00
C GLY A 58 -3.97 -29.80 -28.22
N VAL A 59 -3.18 -29.59 -27.16
CA VAL A 59 -1.72 -29.46 -27.21
C VAL A 59 -1.05 -30.44 -26.25
N LYS A 60 0.25 -30.64 -26.42
CA LYS A 60 1.11 -31.30 -25.42
C LYS A 60 2.23 -30.35 -25.05
N PHE A 61 2.40 -30.09 -23.76
CA PHE A 61 3.53 -29.33 -23.26
C PHE A 61 4.80 -30.18 -23.31
N SER A 62 5.95 -29.52 -23.47
CA SER A 62 7.25 -30.19 -23.32
C SER A 62 7.39 -30.70 -21.88
N ALA A 63 8.19 -31.76 -21.68
CA ALA A 63 8.41 -32.32 -20.34
C ALA A 63 8.92 -31.27 -19.33
N GLU A 64 9.79 -30.36 -19.78
CA GLU A 64 10.30 -29.24 -18.98
C GLU A 64 9.20 -28.24 -18.60
N LYS A 65 8.42 -27.78 -19.59
CA LYS A 65 7.29 -26.86 -19.35
C LYS A 65 6.28 -27.49 -18.42
N ARG A 66 5.92 -28.76 -18.64
CA ARG A 66 5.00 -29.49 -17.78
C ARG A 66 5.51 -29.55 -16.33
N ARG A 67 6.77 -29.94 -16.12
CA ARG A 67 7.36 -30.04 -14.78
C ARG A 67 7.34 -28.70 -14.04
N SER A 68 7.77 -27.61 -14.69
CA SER A 68 7.75 -26.28 -14.07
C SER A 68 6.34 -25.78 -13.71
N LEU A 69 5.34 -26.15 -14.51
CA LEU A 69 3.93 -25.86 -14.21
C LEU A 69 3.41 -26.72 -13.05
N GLU A 70 3.80 -28.00 -12.97
CA GLU A 70 3.48 -28.88 -11.84
C GLU A 70 4.08 -28.34 -10.53
N ASP A 71 5.35 -27.94 -10.54
CA ASP A 71 6.01 -27.30 -9.39
C ASP A 71 5.27 -26.01 -8.97
N THR A 72 4.79 -25.23 -9.94
CA THR A 72 4.00 -24.02 -9.67
C THR A 72 2.64 -24.36 -9.04
N ILE A 73 1.96 -25.41 -9.51
CA ILE A 73 0.67 -25.85 -8.97
C ILE A 73 0.81 -26.34 -7.53
N LEU A 74 1.92 -26.99 -7.19
CA LEU A 74 2.21 -27.44 -5.82
C LEU A 74 2.29 -26.27 -4.85
N LYS A 75 2.89 -25.14 -5.26
CA LYS A 75 2.96 -23.92 -4.43
C LYS A 75 1.68 -23.10 -4.49
N PHE A 76 1.07 -22.98 -5.66
CA PHE A 76 -0.06 -22.12 -5.96
C PHE A 76 -1.14 -22.87 -6.75
N PRO A 77 -2.15 -23.45 -6.06
CA PRO A 77 -3.14 -24.32 -6.67
C PRO A 77 -3.86 -23.70 -7.87
N MET A 78 -4.23 -24.54 -8.84
CA MET A 78 -5.01 -24.17 -10.01
C MET A 78 -6.48 -24.57 -9.82
N SER A 79 -7.39 -23.70 -10.25
CA SER A 79 -8.83 -23.93 -10.22
C SER A 79 -9.46 -23.07 -11.31
N ILE A 80 -9.97 -23.68 -12.38
CA ILE A 80 -10.58 -22.97 -13.52
C ILE A 80 -11.95 -23.55 -13.84
N THR A 81 -12.99 -22.70 -13.88
CA THR A 81 -14.33 -23.16 -14.29
C THR A 81 -14.33 -23.51 -15.79
N PRO A 82 -15.12 -24.52 -16.22
CA PRO A 82 -15.32 -24.80 -17.64
C PRO A 82 -15.73 -23.55 -18.44
N TYR A 83 -16.64 -22.74 -17.90
CA TYR A 83 -17.03 -21.48 -18.52
C TYR A 83 -15.84 -20.54 -18.74
N TYR A 84 -15.01 -20.27 -17.73
CA TYR A 84 -13.91 -19.31 -17.90
C TYR A 84 -12.81 -19.87 -18.82
N PHE A 85 -12.53 -21.17 -18.73
CA PHE A 85 -11.61 -21.84 -19.65
C PHE A 85 -12.11 -21.77 -21.09
N SER A 86 -13.43 -21.82 -21.30
CA SER A 86 -14.00 -21.73 -22.64
C SER A 86 -13.59 -20.47 -23.36
N LEU A 87 -13.41 -19.35 -22.65
CA LEU A 87 -13.05 -18.04 -23.21
C LEU A 87 -11.64 -17.97 -23.78
N ILE A 88 -10.79 -18.99 -23.58
CA ILE A 88 -9.42 -19.01 -24.10
C ILE A 88 -9.43 -19.19 -25.62
N ASP A 89 -8.71 -18.33 -26.34
CA ASP A 89 -8.39 -18.53 -27.75
C ASP A 89 -7.32 -19.62 -27.86
N ARG A 90 -7.79 -20.82 -28.20
CA ARG A 90 -6.94 -22.01 -28.30
C ARG A 90 -5.88 -21.89 -29.39
N LYS A 91 -6.08 -21.04 -30.41
CA LYS A 91 -5.09 -20.86 -31.49
C LYS A 91 -3.91 -20.00 -31.07
N ASN A 92 -4.10 -19.13 -30.08
CA ASN A 92 -3.07 -18.19 -29.60
C ASN A 92 -3.04 -18.15 -28.06
N PHE A 93 -3.21 -19.32 -27.43
CA PHE A 93 -3.41 -19.40 -25.98
C PHE A 93 -2.24 -18.85 -25.16
N GLU A 94 -1.02 -18.86 -25.69
CA GLU A 94 0.17 -18.36 -24.97
C GLU A 94 0.15 -16.83 -24.78
N ASN A 95 -0.51 -16.09 -25.68
CA ASN A 95 -0.70 -14.64 -25.57
C ASN A 95 -2.13 -14.29 -25.13
N ASP A 96 -2.93 -15.30 -24.79
CA ASP A 96 -4.33 -15.12 -24.48
C ASP A 96 -4.50 -14.53 -23.05
N PRO A 97 -5.19 -13.40 -22.90
CA PRO A 97 -5.31 -12.73 -21.60
C PRO A 97 -6.16 -13.52 -20.59
N VAL A 98 -7.04 -14.41 -21.03
CA VAL A 98 -7.82 -15.30 -20.14
C VAL A 98 -6.93 -16.45 -19.68
N PHE A 99 -6.16 -17.05 -20.58
CA PHE A 99 -5.18 -18.10 -20.27
C PHE A 99 -4.16 -17.60 -19.25
N ILE A 100 -3.52 -16.46 -19.52
CA ILE A 100 -2.52 -15.83 -18.65
C ILE A 100 -3.07 -15.61 -17.23
N GLN A 101 -4.35 -15.25 -17.09
CA GLN A 101 -4.96 -15.01 -15.78
C GLN A 101 -5.38 -16.27 -15.02
N SER A 102 -5.45 -17.44 -15.67
CA SER A 102 -6.04 -18.66 -15.10
C SER A 102 -5.10 -19.87 -15.04
N VAL A 103 -4.23 -20.04 -16.03
CA VAL A 103 -3.29 -21.16 -16.11
C VAL A 103 -1.94 -20.74 -15.52
N PRO A 104 -1.32 -21.56 -14.65
CA PRO A 104 -0.06 -21.24 -14.00
C PRO A 104 1.07 -20.89 -14.96
N SER A 105 2.05 -20.14 -14.47
CA SER A 105 3.30 -19.83 -15.16
C SER A 105 4.49 -20.11 -14.23
N ALA A 106 5.57 -20.67 -14.78
CA ALA A 106 6.83 -20.88 -14.03
C ALA A 106 7.38 -19.57 -13.43
N ALA A 107 7.06 -18.42 -14.05
CA ALA A 107 7.46 -17.10 -13.55
C ALA A 107 6.82 -16.74 -12.19
N GLU A 108 5.82 -17.50 -11.73
CA GLU A 108 5.23 -17.34 -10.40
C GLU A 108 6.15 -17.85 -9.29
N LEU A 109 7.14 -18.70 -9.60
CA LEU A 109 8.13 -19.17 -8.63
C LEU A 109 9.34 -18.23 -8.52
N ASN A 110 9.39 -17.19 -9.37
CA ASN A 110 10.45 -16.18 -9.34
C ASN A 110 10.08 -15.07 -8.36
N PHE A 111 10.56 -15.19 -7.12
CA PHE A 111 10.30 -14.19 -6.07
C PHE A 111 11.28 -13.03 -6.13
N SER A 112 10.76 -11.82 -6.06
CA SER A 112 11.56 -10.60 -5.86
C SER A 112 11.85 -10.38 -4.38
N CYS A 113 12.95 -9.70 -4.04
CA CYS A 113 13.22 -9.22 -2.68
C CYS A 113 12.18 -8.20 -2.16
N TYR A 114 11.34 -7.66 -3.05
CA TYR A 114 10.23 -6.77 -2.70
C TYR A 114 8.88 -7.49 -2.57
N ASP A 115 8.81 -8.78 -2.91
CA ASP A 115 7.58 -9.54 -2.79
C ASP A 115 7.29 -9.89 -1.33
N LYS A 116 6.03 -9.78 -0.93
CA LYS A 116 5.56 -10.09 0.42
C LYS A 116 4.41 -11.10 0.36
N GLU A 117 4.25 -11.91 1.41
CA GLU A 117 3.07 -12.78 1.51
C GLU A 117 1.81 -11.95 1.80
N ASP A 118 1.90 -10.99 2.72
CA ASP A 118 0.86 -10.03 3.03
C ASP A 118 1.33 -8.59 2.75
N PRO A 119 1.40 -8.17 1.47
CA PRO A 119 1.89 -6.84 1.13
C PRO A 119 1.02 -5.72 1.69
N LEU A 120 -0.26 -6.02 1.97
CA LEU A 120 -1.24 -5.03 2.42
C LEU A 120 -1.46 -5.05 3.93
N ALA A 121 -0.77 -5.89 4.70
CA ALA A 121 -0.97 -6.01 6.16
C ALA A 121 -2.43 -6.32 6.56
N GLU A 122 -3.16 -7.10 5.75
CA GLU A 122 -4.54 -7.51 6.07
C GLU A 122 -4.63 -8.35 7.35
N ASP A 123 -3.57 -9.10 7.67
CA ASP A 123 -3.48 -9.96 8.86
C ASP A 123 -3.07 -9.17 10.12
N VAL A 124 -2.38 -8.04 9.94
CA VAL A 124 -1.94 -7.17 11.05
C VAL A 124 -3.06 -6.21 11.45
N ASP A 125 -3.74 -5.60 10.47
CA ASP A 125 -4.87 -4.68 10.70
C ASP A 125 -6.18 -5.45 11.02
N SER A 126 -6.10 -6.53 11.81
CA SER A 126 -7.17 -7.50 12.00
C SER A 126 -7.68 -7.56 13.45
N PRO A 127 -8.58 -6.67 13.88
CA PRO A 127 -9.04 -6.59 15.28
C PRO A 127 -9.95 -7.76 15.70
N ALA A 128 -10.50 -8.52 14.76
CA ALA A 128 -11.33 -9.69 15.01
C ALA A 128 -11.18 -10.71 13.86
N PRO A 129 -11.51 -12.01 14.08
CA PRO A 129 -11.44 -13.01 13.02
C PRO A 129 -12.20 -12.60 11.75
N GLY A 130 -11.48 -12.60 10.63
CA GLY A 130 -12.02 -12.22 9.33
C GLY A 130 -12.26 -10.72 9.13
N ILE A 131 -11.98 -9.86 10.11
CA ILE A 131 -12.14 -8.42 9.97
C ILE A 131 -10.79 -7.79 9.68
N THR A 132 -10.68 -7.02 8.59
CA THR A 132 -9.60 -6.05 8.41
C THR A 132 -10.17 -4.64 8.55
N HIS A 133 -9.68 -3.87 9.53
CA HIS A 133 -10.15 -2.51 9.80
C HIS A 133 -9.01 -1.49 9.67
N ARG A 134 -8.71 -1.15 8.43
CA ARG A 134 -7.63 -0.20 8.07
C ARG A 134 -8.09 1.26 8.06
N TYR A 135 -9.30 1.50 7.58
CA TYR A 135 -9.83 2.86 7.38
C TYR A 135 -10.80 3.23 8.49
N PRO A 136 -10.95 4.51 8.84
CA PRO A 136 -11.69 4.90 10.05
C PRO A 136 -13.17 4.47 10.14
N ASP A 137 -13.84 4.30 9.00
CA ASP A 137 -15.31 4.21 8.91
C ASP A 137 -15.82 2.94 8.23
N ARG A 138 -14.92 2.02 7.86
CA ARG A 138 -15.26 0.86 7.03
C ARG A 138 -14.35 -0.33 7.26
N VAL A 139 -14.92 -1.51 7.10
CA VAL A 139 -14.22 -2.78 7.31
C VAL A 139 -14.30 -3.67 6.07
N LEU A 140 -13.27 -4.49 5.87
CA LEU A 140 -13.36 -5.68 5.03
C LEU A 140 -13.71 -6.86 5.94
N PHE A 141 -14.77 -7.58 5.59
CA PHE A 141 -15.18 -8.80 6.27
C PHE A 141 -14.96 -10.00 5.34
N HIS A 142 -13.92 -10.77 5.65
CA HIS A 142 -13.47 -11.94 4.94
C HIS A 142 -14.36 -13.15 5.27
N VAL A 143 -15.36 -13.44 4.44
CA VAL A 143 -16.41 -14.44 4.75
C VAL A 143 -16.26 -15.77 4.03
N SER A 144 -15.31 -15.90 3.09
CA SER A 144 -15.07 -17.12 2.31
C SER A 144 -13.59 -17.23 1.95
N ASN A 145 -13.00 -18.43 1.96
CA ASN A 145 -11.65 -18.70 1.42
C ASN A 145 -11.67 -19.36 0.03
N ARG A 146 -12.87 -19.54 -0.54
CA ARG A 146 -13.07 -20.23 -1.82
C ARG A 146 -13.42 -19.24 -2.92
N CYS A 147 -12.86 -19.46 -4.10
CA CYS A 147 -13.24 -18.80 -5.35
C CYS A 147 -13.68 -19.85 -6.37
N ALA A 148 -14.51 -19.46 -7.34
CA ALA A 148 -14.81 -20.32 -8.49
C ALA A 148 -13.56 -20.53 -9.38
N MET A 149 -12.72 -19.50 -9.50
CA MET A 149 -11.47 -19.54 -10.25
C MET A 149 -10.34 -18.88 -9.44
N TYR A 150 -9.16 -19.50 -9.42
CA TYR A 150 -7.97 -18.95 -8.75
C TYR A 150 -7.14 -18.11 -9.73
N CYS A 151 -7.33 -16.80 -9.64
CA CYS A 151 -6.62 -15.84 -10.48
C CYS A 151 -5.11 -15.95 -10.22
N ARG A 152 -4.30 -16.08 -11.28
CA ARG A 152 -2.84 -16.17 -11.12
C ARG A 152 -2.21 -14.89 -10.55
N HIS A 153 -2.94 -13.78 -10.63
CA HIS A 153 -2.62 -12.46 -10.07
C HIS A 153 -3.31 -12.15 -8.72
N CYS A 154 -3.76 -13.15 -7.96
CA CYS A 154 -4.47 -12.93 -6.70
C CYS A 154 -3.56 -12.33 -5.61
N THR A 155 -3.89 -11.14 -5.08
CA THR A 155 -3.19 -10.54 -3.92
C THR A 155 -3.24 -11.43 -2.67
N ARG A 156 -4.29 -12.26 -2.54
CA ARG A 156 -4.50 -13.19 -1.41
C ARG A 156 -4.06 -14.62 -1.74
N LYS A 157 -3.06 -14.80 -2.60
CA LYS A 157 -2.53 -16.11 -3.01
C LYS A 157 -2.14 -17.02 -1.84
N ARG A 158 -1.76 -16.43 -0.69
CA ARG A 158 -1.45 -17.14 0.56
C ARG A 158 -2.66 -17.74 1.29
N LYS A 159 -3.88 -17.23 1.04
CA LYS A 159 -5.12 -17.62 1.74
C LYS A 159 -6.07 -18.41 0.84
N VAL A 160 -6.17 -18.02 -0.43
CA VAL A 160 -7.10 -18.62 -1.38
C VAL A 160 -6.61 -20.01 -1.80
N GLY A 161 -7.49 -21.01 -1.68
CA GLY A 161 -7.17 -22.40 -2.03
C GLY A 161 -7.05 -23.35 -0.83
N ASP A 162 -6.92 -22.80 0.37
CA ASP A 162 -6.85 -23.58 1.61
C ASP A 162 -8.27 -23.90 2.12
N ILE A 163 -8.79 -25.06 1.69
CA ILE A 163 -10.18 -25.48 1.96
C ILE A 163 -10.42 -25.67 3.46
N ASP A 164 -9.39 -26.05 4.21
CA ASP A 164 -9.45 -26.37 5.64
C ASP A 164 -9.53 -25.13 6.54
N LYS A 165 -9.43 -23.92 5.96
CA LYS A 165 -9.44 -22.65 6.68
C LYS A 165 -10.70 -21.81 6.49
N ASN A 166 -11.81 -22.37 5.98
CA ASN A 166 -13.06 -21.58 5.93
C ASN A 166 -13.47 -21.15 7.33
N LEU A 167 -13.84 -19.87 7.51
CA LEU A 167 -14.30 -19.39 8.80
C LEU A 167 -15.53 -20.16 9.24
N SER A 168 -15.46 -20.69 10.45
CA SER A 168 -16.60 -21.29 11.14
C SER A 168 -17.69 -20.26 11.38
N ARG A 169 -18.92 -20.73 11.60
CA ARG A 169 -20.04 -19.85 11.94
C ARG A 169 -19.76 -19.01 13.18
N ASP A 170 -19.02 -19.54 14.14
CA ASP A 170 -18.66 -18.83 15.37
C ASP A 170 -17.59 -17.76 15.15
N GLU A 171 -16.64 -17.98 14.22
CA GLU A 171 -15.72 -16.92 13.79
C GLU A 171 -16.43 -15.80 13.05
N LEU A 172 -17.39 -16.13 12.17
CA LEU A 172 -18.23 -15.12 11.51
C LEU A 172 -19.03 -14.30 12.52
N LYS A 173 -19.59 -14.93 13.56
CA LYS A 173 -20.26 -14.21 14.66
C LYS A 173 -19.32 -13.26 15.39
N LYS A 174 -18.06 -13.62 15.62
CA LYS A 174 -17.07 -12.72 16.25
C LYS A 174 -16.81 -11.47 15.38
N GLY A 175 -16.73 -11.65 14.06
CA GLY A 175 -16.62 -10.53 13.12
C GLY A 175 -17.85 -9.61 13.15
N LEU A 176 -19.06 -10.18 13.16
CA LEU A 176 -20.32 -9.43 13.30
C LEU A 176 -20.39 -8.66 14.64
N GLU A 177 -19.97 -9.29 15.72
CA GLU A 177 -19.95 -8.69 17.05
C GLU A 177 -18.99 -7.49 17.12
N TYR A 178 -17.81 -7.59 16.48
CA TYR A 178 -16.90 -6.45 16.34
C TYR A 178 -17.56 -5.27 15.62
N ILE A 179 -18.23 -5.52 14.49
CA ILE A 179 -18.92 -4.48 13.71
C ILE A 179 -20.02 -3.83 14.55
N LYS A 180 -20.81 -4.65 15.26
CA LYS A 180 -21.88 -4.18 16.15
C LYS A 180 -21.35 -3.31 17.28
N ASN A 181 -20.18 -3.64 17.83
CA ASN A 181 -19.56 -2.90 18.93
C ASN A 181 -18.69 -1.72 18.47
N THR A 182 -18.64 -1.42 17.16
CA THR A 182 -17.84 -0.32 16.59
C THR A 182 -18.73 0.66 15.82
N PRO A 183 -19.41 1.62 16.50
CA PRO A 183 -20.41 2.50 15.89
C PRO A 183 -19.93 3.37 14.71
N ARG A 184 -18.62 3.59 14.58
CA ARG A 184 -18.00 4.34 13.47
C ARG A 184 -18.04 3.58 12.14
N VAL A 185 -18.23 2.26 12.16
CA VAL A 185 -18.23 1.42 10.95
C VAL A 185 -19.57 1.55 10.22
N ARG A 186 -19.60 2.38 9.18
CA ARG A 186 -20.79 2.60 8.35
C ARG A 186 -20.84 1.75 7.09
N ASP A 187 -19.69 1.28 6.59
CA ASP A 187 -19.55 0.51 5.34
C ASP A 187 -18.86 -0.83 5.61
N VAL A 188 -19.55 -1.92 5.26
CA VAL A 188 -19.05 -3.29 5.44
C VAL A 188 -18.89 -3.97 4.08
N LEU A 189 -17.66 -4.30 3.71
CA LEU A 189 -17.34 -5.04 2.49
C LEU A 189 -17.19 -6.53 2.77
N LEU A 190 -18.17 -7.33 2.37
CA LEU A 190 -18.05 -8.79 2.28
C LEU A 190 -17.06 -9.17 1.17
N SER A 191 -16.01 -9.91 1.53
CA SER A 191 -14.91 -10.27 0.63
C SER A 191 -14.23 -11.58 1.07
N GLY A 192 -13.01 -11.80 0.60
CA GLY A 192 -12.12 -12.89 0.95
C GLY A 192 -11.57 -13.56 -0.30
N GLY A 193 -11.91 -14.83 -0.47
CA GLY A 193 -11.98 -15.48 -1.77
C GLY A 193 -13.14 -14.88 -2.58
N ASP A 194 -14.31 -15.51 -2.55
CA ASP A 194 -15.51 -14.97 -3.19
C ASP A 194 -16.78 -15.21 -2.33
N PRO A 195 -17.46 -14.15 -1.84
CA PRO A 195 -18.67 -14.27 -1.03
C PRO A 195 -19.84 -14.92 -1.77
N LEU A 196 -19.92 -14.79 -3.10
CA LEU A 196 -21.01 -15.39 -3.87
C LEU A 196 -20.85 -16.91 -4.06
N LEU A 197 -19.73 -17.49 -3.60
CA LEU A 197 -19.57 -18.94 -3.49
C LEU A 197 -20.17 -19.52 -2.20
N LEU A 198 -20.57 -18.68 -1.26
CA LEU A 198 -21.33 -19.12 -0.10
C LEU A 198 -22.70 -19.67 -0.52
N PRO A 199 -23.25 -20.65 0.22
CA PRO A 199 -24.64 -21.04 0.07
C PRO A 199 -25.57 -19.83 0.26
N ASP A 200 -26.66 -19.77 -0.52
CA ASP A 200 -27.65 -18.69 -0.47
C ASP A 200 -28.13 -18.40 0.96
N SER A 201 -28.35 -19.44 1.77
CA SER A 201 -28.80 -19.31 3.17
C SER A 201 -27.77 -18.64 4.09
N ILE A 202 -26.48 -18.87 3.86
CA ILE A 202 -25.40 -18.26 4.66
C ILE A 202 -25.20 -16.80 4.24
N LEU A 203 -25.26 -16.52 2.95
CA LEU A 203 -25.21 -15.14 2.45
C LEU A 203 -26.40 -14.33 2.95
N GLU A 204 -27.61 -14.87 2.88
CA GLU A 204 -28.82 -14.22 3.41
C GLU A 204 -28.70 -13.96 4.91
N TRP A 205 -28.20 -14.92 5.68
CA TRP A 205 -27.95 -14.75 7.11
C TRP A 205 -26.98 -13.58 7.37
N LEU A 206 -25.81 -13.55 6.72
CA LEU A 206 -24.84 -12.47 6.88
C LEU A 206 -25.42 -11.09 6.52
N LEU A 207 -26.14 -11.00 5.41
CA LEU A 207 -26.80 -9.76 4.99
C LEU A 207 -27.86 -9.30 6.01
N SER A 208 -28.61 -10.25 6.59
CA SER A 208 -29.61 -9.96 7.61
C SER A 208 -29.02 -9.45 8.92
N GLU A 209 -27.93 -10.07 9.37
CA GLU A 209 -27.23 -9.67 10.60
C GLU A 209 -26.64 -8.26 10.43
N LEU A 210 -25.97 -7.99 9.30
CA LEU A 210 -25.40 -6.68 9.03
C LEU A 210 -26.47 -5.59 8.90
N LYS A 211 -27.60 -5.90 8.24
CA LYS A 211 -28.70 -4.93 8.08
C LYS A 211 -29.37 -4.59 9.41
N ALA A 212 -29.33 -5.48 10.39
CA ALA A 212 -29.90 -5.27 11.71
C ALA A 212 -29.05 -4.31 12.58
N ILE A 213 -27.81 -4.02 12.21
CA ILE A 213 -26.90 -3.12 12.94
C ILE A 213 -27.22 -1.66 12.52
N PRO A 214 -27.74 -0.81 13.43
CA PRO A 214 -28.28 0.51 13.06
C PRO A 214 -27.29 1.46 12.38
N HIS A 215 -26.01 1.43 12.77
CA HIS A 215 -24.97 2.29 12.21
C HIS A 215 -24.38 1.78 10.89
N VAL A 216 -24.68 0.55 10.47
CA VAL A 216 -24.25 0.02 9.17
C VAL A 216 -25.17 0.56 8.08
N GLN A 217 -24.64 1.52 7.32
CA GLN A 217 -25.40 2.23 6.29
C GLN A 217 -25.36 1.54 4.94
N VAL A 218 -24.22 0.93 4.59
CA VAL A 218 -24.01 0.31 3.27
C VAL A 218 -23.31 -1.05 3.43
N ILE A 219 -23.82 -2.05 2.73
CA ILE A 219 -23.16 -3.35 2.58
C ILE A 219 -22.61 -3.45 1.16
N ARG A 220 -21.39 -3.93 1.00
CA ARG A 220 -20.77 -4.15 -0.31
C ARG A 220 -20.31 -5.59 -0.45
N ILE A 221 -20.35 -6.12 -1.66
CA ILE A 221 -19.85 -7.47 -1.97
C ILE A 221 -18.77 -7.34 -3.04
N GLY A 222 -17.56 -7.79 -2.73
CA GLY A 222 -16.48 -7.96 -3.70
C GLY A 222 -16.52 -9.37 -4.27
N THR A 223 -16.78 -9.52 -5.58
CA THR A 223 -16.98 -10.84 -6.19
C THR A 223 -16.52 -10.88 -7.65
N ARG A 224 -15.79 -11.94 -8.02
CA ARG A 224 -15.40 -12.18 -9.41
C ARG A 224 -16.39 -13.10 -10.13
N VAL A 225 -17.41 -13.61 -9.43
CA VAL A 225 -18.44 -14.51 -10.00
C VAL A 225 -19.05 -14.05 -11.31
N PRO A 226 -19.48 -12.77 -11.50
CA PRO A 226 -20.02 -12.33 -12.79
C PRO A 226 -19.05 -12.52 -13.97
N VAL A 227 -17.76 -12.60 -13.70
CA VAL A 227 -16.68 -12.78 -14.68
C VAL A 227 -16.39 -14.26 -14.94
N VAL A 228 -16.26 -15.07 -13.88
CA VAL A 228 -15.72 -16.44 -13.96
C VAL A 228 -16.76 -17.54 -13.81
N LEU A 229 -17.95 -17.22 -13.28
CA LEU A 229 -19.06 -18.14 -13.07
C LEU A 229 -20.40 -17.39 -13.13
N PRO A 230 -20.72 -16.68 -14.23
CA PRO A 230 -21.93 -15.85 -14.32
C PRO A 230 -23.23 -16.64 -14.07
N GLN A 231 -23.22 -17.96 -14.28
CA GLN A 231 -24.34 -18.87 -13.98
C GLN A 231 -24.77 -18.85 -12.51
N ARG A 232 -23.88 -18.46 -11.59
CA ARG A 232 -24.20 -18.35 -10.15
C ARG A 232 -25.15 -17.19 -9.85
N ILE A 233 -25.25 -16.22 -10.77
CA ILE A 233 -26.19 -15.10 -10.69
C ILE A 233 -27.57 -15.58 -11.16
N THR A 234 -28.30 -16.21 -10.24
CA THR A 234 -29.65 -16.73 -10.49
C THR A 234 -30.71 -15.72 -10.03
N PRO A 235 -31.96 -15.80 -10.54
CA PRO A 235 -33.05 -14.94 -10.06
C PRO A 235 -33.26 -15.05 -8.54
N HIS A 236 -33.05 -16.25 -7.97
CA HIS A 236 -33.14 -16.49 -6.54
C HIS A 236 -32.07 -15.73 -5.74
N LEU A 237 -30.79 -15.82 -6.15
CA LEU A 237 -29.71 -15.08 -5.51
C LEU A 237 -29.95 -13.56 -5.57
N VAL A 238 -30.33 -13.07 -6.75
CA VAL A 238 -30.61 -11.64 -6.95
C VAL A 238 -31.75 -11.16 -6.05
N LYS A 239 -32.80 -11.97 -5.89
CA LYS A 239 -33.92 -11.69 -4.97
C LYS A 239 -33.44 -11.61 -3.51
N ILE A 240 -32.55 -12.50 -3.08
CA ILE A 240 -31.95 -12.46 -1.73
C ILE A 240 -31.20 -11.14 -1.54
N ILE A 241 -30.28 -10.79 -2.44
CA ILE A 241 -29.45 -9.58 -2.29
C ILE A 241 -30.33 -8.32 -2.26
N ARG A 242 -31.32 -8.23 -3.16
CA ARG A 242 -32.25 -7.09 -3.25
C ARG A 242 -33.03 -6.84 -1.95
N LYS A 243 -33.33 -7.88 -1.17
CA LYS A 243 -34.07 -7.76 0.10
C LYS A 243 -33.36 -6.88 1.14
N TYR A 244 -32.03 -6.75 1.05
CA TYR A 244 -31.20 -6.10 2.07
C TYR A 244 -30.58 -4.76 1.62
N HIS A 245 -31.20 -4.05 0.67
CA HIS A 245 -30.70 -2.74 0.23
C HIS A 245 -30.45 -1.75 1.41
N PRO A 246 -29.46 -0.83 1.27
CA PRO A 246 -28.60 -0.65 0.11
C PRO A 246 -27.41 -1.63 0.08
N VAL A 247 -27.32 -2.44 -0.99
CA VAL A 247 -26.18 -3.31 -1.29
C VAL A 247 -25.52 -2.85 -2.58
N TRP A 248 -24.18 -2.82 -2.61
CA TRP A 248 -23.38 -2.57 -3.80
C TRP A 248 -22.55 -3.79 -4.15
N ILE A 249 -22.27 -4.00 -5.44
CA ILE A 249 -21.39 -5.09 -5.88
C ILE A 249 -20.22 -4.51 -6.66
N ASN A 250 -19.00 -4.85 -6.24
CA ASN A 250 -17.79 -4.60 -7.01
C ASN A 250 -17.32 -5.91 -7.64
N THR A 251 -17.25 -5.93 -8.97
CA THR A 251 -16.73 -7.06 -9.75
C THR A 251 -15.29 -6.81 -10.24
N HIS A 252 -14.68 -7.78 -10.92
CA HIS A 252 -13.24 -7.80 -11.20
C HIS A 252 -12.93 -8.28 -12.62
N PHE A 253 -13.34 -7.47 -13.59
CA PHE A 253 -13.02 -7.66 -15.02
C PHE A 253 -11.69 -6.99 -15.33
N ASN A 254 -10.83 -7.68 -16.07
CA ASN A 254 -9.50 -7.23 -16.47
C ASN A 254 -9.34 -7.15 -17.99
N HIS A 255 -10.17 -7.83 -18.79
CA HIS A 255 -10.04 -7.82 -20.24
C HIS A 255 -11.41 -7.79 -20.95
N PRO A 256 -11.58 -7.07 -22.09
CA PRO A 256 -12.84 -6.99 -22.84
C PRO A 256 -13.44 -8.33 -23.30
N ARG A 257 -12.63 -9.40 -23.31
CA ARG A 257 -13.06 -10.76 -23.69
C ARG A 257 -13.80 -11.49 -22.58
N GLU A 258 -13.66 -11.05 -21.35
CA GLU A 258 -14.40 -11.60 -20.22
C GLU A 258 -15.88 -11.12 -20.22
N ILE A 259 -16.17 -10.04 -20.96
CA ILE A 259 -17.52 -9.52 -21.18
C ILE A 259 -18.15 -10.27 -22.36
N THR A 260 -18.93 -11.29 -22.03
CA THR A 260 -19.63 -12.21 -22.93
C THR A 260 -21.14 -11.97 -22.83
N SER A 261 -21.94 -12.62 -23.67
CA SER A 261 -23.39 -12.63 -23.51
C SER A 261 -23.84 -13.18 -22.15
N THR A 262 -23.17 -14.22 -21.65
CA THR A 262 -23.50 -14.83 -20.35
C THR A 262 -23.16 -13.90 -19.17
N SER A 263 -21.99 -13.27 -19.17
CA SER A 263 -21.64 -12.32 -18.11
C SER A 263 -22.47 -11.03 -18.22
N SER A 264 -22.79 -10.56 -19.43
CA SER A 264 -23.70 -9.42 -19.65
C SER A 264 -25.10 -9.67 -19.09
N ARG A 265 -25.67 -10.88 -19.28
CA ARG A 265 -26.96 -11.26 -18.67
C ARG A 265 -26.90 -11.24 -17.14
N ALA A 266 -25.85 -11.81 -16.56
CA ALA A 266 -25.65 -11.82 -15.11
C ALA A 266 -25.54 -10.40 -14.54
N LEU A 267 -24.78 -9.51 -15.19
CA LEU A 267 -24.69 -8.10 -14.83
C LEU A 267 -26.04 -7.39 -14.97
N GLY A 268 -26.76 -7.65 -16.07
CA GLY A 268 -28.09 -7.13 -16.30
C GLY A 268 -29.06 -7.45 -15.17
N MET A 269 -29.13 -8.72 -14.73
CA MET A 269 -29.99 -9.14 -13.63
C MET A 269 -29.67 -8.43 -12.31
N LEU A 270 -28.39 -8.21 -12.01
CA LEU A 270 -27.99 -7.47 -10.80
C LEU A 270 -28.36 -5.99 -10.90
N ALA A 271 -28.08 -5.36 -12.04
CA ALA A 271 -28.40 -3.96 -12.26
C ALA A 271 -29.93 -3.71 -12.27
N ASP A 272 -30.72 -4.58 -12.90
CA ASP A 272 -32.19 -4.51 -12.94
C ASP A 272 -32.82 -4.68 -11.55
N ALA A 273 -32.13 -5.36 -10.63
CA ALA A 273 -32.56 -5.46 -9.25
C ALA A 273 -32.30 -4.18 -8.43
N GLY A 274 -31.70 -3.15 -9.04
CA GLY A 274 -31.37 -1.88 -8.39
C GLY A 274 -30.04 -1.90 -7.63
N ILE A 275 -29.17 -2.89 -7.89
CA ILE A 275 -27.86 -3.01 -7.25
C ILE A 275 -26.83 -2.21 -8.05
N PRO A 276 -26.22 -1.15 -7.49
CA PRO A 276 -25.15 -0.44 -8.18
C PRO A 276 -23.92 -1.34 -8.36
N LEU A 277 -23.38 -1.36 -9.58
CA LEU A 277 -22.25 -2.20 -9.97
C LEU A 277 -21.00 -1.34 -10.20
N GLY A 278 -19.91 -1.70 -9.52
CA GLY A 278 -18.58 -1.17 -9.76
C GLY A 278 -17.63 -2.25 -10.32
N ASN A 279 -16.54 -1.82 -10.96
CA ASN A 279 -15.49 -2.72 -11.43
C ASN A 279 -14.12 -2.34 -10.87
N GLN A 280 -13.42 -3.33 -10.36
CA GLN A 280 -12.06 -3.23 -9.86
C GLN A 280 -11.15 -4.01 -10.81
N THR A 281 -10.53 -3.31 -11.75
CA THR A 281 -9.52 -3.89 -12.65
C THR A 281 -8.16 -3.86 -11.97
N VAL A 282 -7.33 -4.87 -12.18
CA VAL A 282 -5.89 -4.83 -11.85
C VAL A 282 -5.11 -4.60 -13.14
N LEU A 283 -4.15 -3.69 -13.11
CA LEU A 283 -3.22 -3.44 -14.20
C LEU A 283 -2.18 -4.56 -14.26
N LEU A 284 -2.27 -5.38 -15.30
CA LEU A 284 -1.53 -6.63 -15.45
C LEU A 284 -0.76 -6.62 -16.77
N ALA A 285 0.55 -6.83 -16.67
CA ALA A 285 1.43 -6.98 -17.83
C ALA A 285 0.94 -8.12 -18.73
N LYS A 286 0.94 -7.88 -20.05
CA LYS A 286 0.49 -8.82 -21.09
C LYS A 286 -1.01 -9.16 -21.08
N VAL A 287 -1.80 -8.47 -20.25
CA VAL A 287 -3.25 -8.67 -20.19
C VAL A 287 -3.96 -7.38 -20.60
N ASN A 288 -3.71 -6.28 -19.87
CA ASN A 288 -4.43 -5.03 -20.06
C ASN A 288 -3.56 -3.78 -19.89
N ASP A 289 -2.24 -3.94 -19.95
CA ASP A 289 -1.24 -2.87 -19.93
C ASP A 289 -1.15 -2.09 -21.26
N CYS A 290 -2.31 -1.80 -21.84
CA CYS A 290 -2.48 -1.09 -23.11
C CYS A 290 -3.69 -0.14 -23.04
N PRO A 291 -3.52 1.16 -23.35
CA PRO A 291 -4.62 2.12 -23.34
C PRO A 291 -5.82 1.72 -24.22
N ARG A 292 -5.58 1.10 -25.37
CA ARG A 292 -6.64 0.64 -26.29
C ARG A 292 -7.47 -0.49 -25.68
N VAL A 293 -6.81 -1.45 -25.03
CA VAL A 293 -7.49 -2.57 -24.35
C VAL A 293 -8.31 -2.06 -23.17
N MET A 294 -7.74 -1.17 -22.36
CA MET A 294 -8.43 -0.55 -21.24
C MET A 294 -9.63 0.29 -21.68
N LYS A 295 -9.49 1.08 -22.76
CA LYS A 295 -10.61 1.86 -23.31
C LYS A 295 -11.77 0.97 -23.76
N ALA A 296 -11.47 -0.10 -24.49
CA ALA A 296 -12.46 -1.09 -24.89
C ALA A 296 -13.12 -1.77 -23.67
N LEU A 297 -12.35 -2.03 -22.61
CA LEU A 297 -12.88 -2.64 -21.38
C LEU A 297 -13.87 -1.70 -20.69
N VAL A 298 -13.47 -0.44 -20.44
CA VAL A 298 -14.32 0.51 -19.71
C VAL A 298 -15.60 0.85 -20.47
N HIS A 299 -15.55 0.89 -21.81
CA HIS A 299 -16.74 1.07 -22.64
C HIS A 299 -17.72 -0.09 -22.48
N LYS A 300 -17.24 -1.34 -22.63
CA LYS A 300 -18.09 -2.52 -22.45
C LYS A 300 -18.64 -2.65 -21.02
N LEU A 301 -17.88 -2.23 -20.01
CA LEU A 301 -18.37 -2.19 -18.63
C LEU A 301 -19.55 -1.23 -18.48
N VAL A 302 -19.40 -0.01 -19.02
CA VAL A 302 -20.44 1.01 -19.01
C VAL A 302 -21.69 0.58 -19.79
N GLU A 303 -21.53 -0.05 -20.96
CA GLU A 303 -22.65 -0.64 -21.72
C GLU A 303 -23.45 -1.66 -20.89
N ASN A 304 -22.80 -2.33 -19.94
CA ASN A 304 -23.40 -3.28 -19.02
C ASN A 304 -23.80 -2.67 -17.66
N ARG A 305 -23.87 -1.33 -17.56
CA ARG A 305 -24.22 -0.59 -16.33
C ARG A 305 -23.27 -0.88 -15.16
N VAL A 306 -22.01 -1.21 -15.46
CA VAL A 306 -20.94 -1.37 -14.48
C VAL A 306 -20.03 -0.17 -14.54
N ARG A 307 -19.90 0.56 -13.43
CA ARG A 307 -19.02 1.73 -13.33
C ARG A 307 -17.57 1.27 -13.14
N PRO A 308 -16.62 1.64 -14.01
CA PRO A 308 -15.19 1.49 -13.72
C PRO A 308 -14.86 2.23 -12.43
N TYR A 309 -14.48 1.49 -11.38
CA TYR A 309 -14.29 2.05 -10.05
C TYR A 309 -12.81 2.27 -9.77
N TYR A 310 -12.01 1.20 -9.83
CA TYR A 310 -10.56 1.27 -9.64
C TYR A 310 -9.81 0.57 -10.77
N LEU A 311 -8.66 1.14 -11.11
CA LEU A 311 -7.55 0.44 -11.75
C LEU A 311 -6.47 0.29 -10.67
N TYR A 312 -6.24 -0.93 -10.18
CA TYR A 312 -5.20 -1.19 -9.20
C TYR A 312 -3.85 -1.39 -9.89
N GLN A 313 -2.81 -0.79 -9.35
CA GLN A 313 -1.46 -1.30 -9.57
C GLN A 313 -1.38 -2.74 -9.04
N CYS A 314 -0.76 -3.65 -9.80
CA CYS A 314 -0.55 -5.01 -9.32
C CYS A 314 0.31 -5.02 -8.05
N ASP A 315 -0.24 -5.61 -6.97
CA ASP A 315 0.39 -5.67 -5.66
C ASP A 315 1.68 -6.50 -5.69
N PRO A 316 2.66 -6.19 -4.82
CA PRO A 316 3.89 -6.96 -4.70
C PRO A 316 3.66 -8.23 -3.86
N ALA A 317 2.63 -9.02 -4.19
CA ALA A 317 2.40 -10.32 -3.57
C ALA A 317 3.33 -11.38 -4.21
N GLN A 318 3.72 -12.39 -3.44
CA GLN A 318 4.58 -13.47 -3.92
C GLN A 318 4.06 -14.10 -5.22
N GLY A 319 4.97 -14.22 -6.19
CA GLY A 319 4.70 -14.83 -7.48
C GLY A 319 3.91 -13.95 -8.44
N LEU A 320 3.74 -12.65 -8.15
CA LEU A 320 3.07 -11.69 -9.04
C LEU A 320 4.04 -10.75 -9.77
N SER A 321 5.35 -10.83 -9.49
CA SER A 321 6.35 -9.92 -10.06
C SER A 321 6.27 -9.80 -11.60
N HIS A 322 6.01 -10.90 -12.32
CA HIS A 322 5.87 -10.91 -13.78
C HIS A 322 4.58 -10.26 -14.31
N PHE A 323 3.59 -9.99 -13.45
CA PHE A 323 2.38 -9.22 -13.77
C PHE A 323 2.52 -7.72 -13.53
N ARG A 324 3.54 -7.30 -12.77
CA ARG A 324 3.69 -5.89 -12.39
C ARG A 324 4.10 -5.04 -13.59
N THR A 325 3.54 -3.84 -13.63
CA THR A 325 3.88 -2.78 -14.59
C THR A 325 4.61 -1.65 -13.88
N SER A 326 5.27 -0.77 -14.65
CA SER A 326 5.73 0.51 -14.11
C SER A 326 4.53 1.41 -13.79
N ILE A 327 4.66 2.28 -12.78
CA ILE A 327 3.63 3.27 -12.43
C ILE A 327 3.33 4.18 -13.64
N GLY A 328 4.35 4.51 -14.43
CA GLY A 328 4.21 5.28 -15.66
C GLY A 328 3.22 4.66 -16.65
N LYS A 329 3.10 3.32 -16.70
CA LYS A 329 2.11 2.66 -17.56
C LYS A 329 0.67 2.92 -17.10
N GLY A 330 0.43 2.96 -15.78
CA GLY A 330 -0.87 3.32 -15.24
C GLY A 330 -1.23 4.78 -15.52
N ILE A 331 -0.27 5.70 -15.38
CA ILE A 331 -0.45 7.13 -15.72
C ILE A 331 -0.75 7.30 -17.21
N GLU A 332 -0.01 6.61 -18.09
CA GLU A 332 -0.23 6.60 -19.55
C GLU A 332 -1.66 6.15 -19.89
N ILE A 333 -2.15 5.08 -19.25
CA ILE A 333 -3.52 4.59 -19.46
C ILE A 333 -4.54 5.64 -19.03
N ILE A 334 -4.41 6.23 -17.84
CA ILE A 334 -5.35 7.24 -17.34
C ILE A 334 -5.35 8.50 -18.22
N GLU A 335 -4.19 8.96 -18.67
CA GLU A 335 -4.08 10.08 -19.63
C GLU A 335 -4.86 9.80 -20.91
N ASN A 336 -4.81 8.57 -21.43
CA ASN A 336 -5.55 8.16 -22.63
C ASN A 336 -7.06 7.92 -22.41
N LEU A 337 -7.55 8.03 -21.17
CA LEU A 337 -8.96 7.89 -20.82
C LEU A 337 -9.61 9.23 -20.48
N ILE A 338 -8.98 10.05 -19.64
CA ILE A 338 -9.50 11.36 -19.24
C ILE A 338 -9.64 12.25 -20.49
N GLY A 339 -10.84 12.82 -20.69
CA GLY A 339 -11.16 13.64 -21.86
C GLY A 339 -11.37 12.86 -23.16
N HIS A 340 -10.74 11.71 -23.33
CA HIS A 340 -10.87 10.85 -24.51
C HIS A 340 -12.07 9.88 -24.46
N THR A 341 -12.77 9.79 -23.33
CA THR A 341 -14.04 9.07 -23.15
C THR A 341 -14.90 9.75 -22.08
N SER A 342 -16.14 9.28 -21.90
CA SER A 342 -17.05 9.74 -20.85
C SER A 342 -16.42 9.67 -19.46
N GLY A 343 -16.56 10.73 -18.66
CA GLY A 343 -15.90 10.84 -17.36
C GLY A 343 -16.23 9.72 -16.37
N PHE A 344 -17.45 9.20 -16.38
CA PHE A 344 -17.86 8.08 -15.52
C PHE A 344 -17.33 6.71 -15.96
N ALA A 345 -16.70 6.64 -17.16
CA ALA A 345 -15.97 5.47 -17.64
C ALA A 345 -14.49 5.49 -17.22
N VAL A 346 -14.01 6.59 -16.60
CA VAL A 346 -12.63 6.70 -16.13
C VAL A 346 -12.54 6.18 -14.69
N PRO A 347 -11.82 5.06 -14.44
CA PRO A 347 -11.59 4.59 -13.08
C PRO A 347 -10.53 5.45 -12.38
N THR A 348 -10.49 5.42 -11.06
CA THR A 348 -9.35 5.96 -10.31
C THR A 348 -8.20 4.95 -10.37
N TYR A 349 -7.04 5.34 -10.89
CA TYR A 349 -5.83 4.52 -10.77
C TYR A 349 -5.26 4.65 -9.36
N VAL A 350 -5.04 3.52 -8.69
CA VAL A 350 -4.63 3.47 -7.29
C VAL A 350 -3.46 2.51 -7.08
N ILE A 351 -2.57 2.87 -6.17
CA ILE A 351 -1.57 1.98 -5.59
C ILE A 351 -2.04 1.67 -4.17
N ASP A 352 -2.28 0.40 -3.84
CA ASP A 352 -2.50 0.04 -2.44
C ASP A 352 -1.14 0.02 -1.75
N ALA A 353 -0.91 0.99 -0.87
CA ALA A 353 0.37 1.23 -0.25
C ALA A 353 0.78 0.01 0.59
N PRO A 354 2.02 -0.49 0.41
CA PRO A 354 2.52 -1.59 1.22
C PRO A 354 2.39 -1.31 2.71
N ASN A 355 2.25 -2.39 3.50
CA ASN A 355 2.08 -2.34 4.96
C ASN A 355 0.80 -1.62 5.43
N GLY A 356 -0.26 -1.59 4.61
CA GLY A 356 -1.57 -1.12 5.07
C GLY A 356 -1.79 0.39 4.99
N GLY A 357 -0.97 1.14 4.23
CA GLY A 357 -1.18 2.59 4.05
C GLY A 357 -2.44 2.95 3.26
N GLY A 358 -3.07 1.98 2.61
CA GLY A 358 -4.31 2.15 1.87
C GLY A 358 -4.11 2.61 0.42
N LYS A 359 -5.23 2.88 -0.26
CA LYS A 359 -5.30 3.11 -1.71
C LYS A 359 -4.97 4.57 -1.98
N ILE A 360 -3.79 4.80 -2.54
CA ILE A 360 -3.31 6.13 -2.91
C ILE A 360 -3.63 6.37 -4.39
N PRO A 361 -4.47 7.37 -4.72
CA PRO A 361 -4.79 7.70 -6.10
C PRO A 361 -3.59 8.32 -6.81
N ILE A 362 -3.37 7.89 -8.05
CA ILE A 362 -2.34 8.40 -8.95
C ILE A 362 -3.04 8.87 -10.23
N MET A 363 -2.72 10.07 -10.68
CA MET A 363 -3.25 10.64 -11.91
C MET A 363 -2.18 11.48 -12.61
N PRO A 364 -2.35 11.77 -13.92
CA PRO A 364 -1.53 12.75 -14.59
C PRO A 364 -1.64 14.15 -13.96
N ASN A 365 -0.62 14.98 -14.13
CA ASN A 365 -0.63 16.36 -13.63
C ASN A 365 -1.39 17.27 -14.60
N TYR A 366 -2.54 17.81 -14.17
CA TYR A 366 -3.33 18.78 -14.95
C TYR A 366 -3.12 20.22 -14.46
N LEU A 367 -2.75 20.39 -13.20
CA LEU A 367 -2.27 21.66 -12.64
C LEU A 367 -0.81 21.88 -13.08
N ILE A 368 -0.53 23.00 -13.73
CA ILE A 368 0.82 23.39 -14.16
C ILE A 368 1.42 24.41 -13.17
N SER A 369 0.66 25.44 -12.82
CA SER A 369 1.14 26.55 -11.99
C SER A 369 -0.02 27.30 -11.34
N GLN A 370 0.27 28.17 -10.38
CA GLN A 370 -0.73 29.01 -9.71
C GLN A 370 -0.13 30.33 -9.19
N SER A 371 -0.97 31.35 -9.04
CA SER A 371 -0.72 32.60 -8.33
C SER A 371 -1.86 32.87 -7.34
N SER A 372 -1.85 34.02 -6.66
CA SER A 372 -2.94 34.44 -5.77
C SER A 372 -4.28 34.61 -6.50
N SER A 373 -4.26 34.96 -7.79
CA SER A 373 -5.45 35.32 -8.56
C SER A 373 -5.77 34.36 -9.71
N LYS A 374 -4.86 33.44 -10.06
CA LYS A 374 -5.05 32.53 -11.20
C LYS A 374 -4.45 31.15 -10.97
N VAL A 375 -5.03 30.16 -11.64
CA VAL A 375 -4.50 28.80 -11.74
C VAL A 375 -4.28 28.47 -13.22
N ILE A 376 -3.11 27.93 -13.56
CA ILE A 376 -2.75 27.49 -14.92
C ILE A 376 -2.95 25.98 -15.02
N LEU A 377 -3.84 25.58 -15.93
CA LEU A 377 -4.24 24.20 -16.15
C LEU A 377 -3.91 23.78 -17.58
N ARG A 378 -3.61 22.50 -17.80
CA ARG A 378 -3.70 21.88 -19.13
C ARG A 378 -4.85 20.90 -19.20
N ASN A 379 -5.39 20.68 -20.40
CA ASN A 379 -6.36 19.61 -20.65
C ASN A 379 -5.71 18.39 -21.34
N TYR A 380 -6.53 17.42 -21.75
CA TYR A 380 -6.11 16.20 -22.45
C TYR A 380 -5.58 16.46 -23.88
N GLU A 381 -5.92 17.59 -24.49
CA GLU A 381 -5.45 18.00 -25.83
C GLU A 381 -4.09 18.71 -25.78
N GLY A 382 -3.61 19.04 -24.58
CA GLY A 382 -2.43 19.89 -24.38
C GLY A 382 -2.72 21.39 -24.42
N ILE A 383 -3.99 21.79 -24.45
CA ILE A 383 -4.38 23.21 -24.35
C ILE A 383 -4.10 23.71 -22.93
N ILE A 384 -3.37 24.82 -22.81
CA ILE A 384 -3.06 25.49 -21.55
C ILE A 384 -4.03 26.66 -21.36
N THR A 385 -4.70 26.73 -20.21
CA THR A 385 -5.71 27.75 -19.89
C THR A 385 -5.49 28.33 -18.50
N ALA A 386 -5.84 29.60 -18.32
CA ALA A 386 -5.86 30.26 -17.01
C ALA A 386 -7.30 30.30 -16.45
N TYR A 387 -7.49 29.75 -15.25
CA TYR A 387 -8.69 29.93 -14.45
C TYR A 387 -8.49 31.10 -13.48
N TYR A 388 -9.37 32.10 -13.53
CA TYR A 388 -9.32 33.26 -12.64
C TYR A 388 -10.02 32.93 -11.32
N GLN A 389 -9.30 33.13 -10.22
CA GLN A 389 -9.83 32.97 -8.87
C GLN A 389 -10.63 34.22 -8.48
N PRO A 390 -11.68 34.09 -7.66
CA PRO A 390 -12.47 35.23 -7.19
C PRO A 390 -11.61 36.22 -6.39
N GLU A 391 -11.72 37.51 -6.70
CA GLU A 391 -10.96 38.57 -6.03
C GLU A 391 -11.44 38.80 -4.59
N ASP A 392 -12.75 38.68 -4.34
CA ASP A 392 -13.40 38.96 -3.05
C ASP A 392 -13.83 37.68 -2.28
N TYR A 393 -13.14 36.56 -2.47
CA TYR A 393 -13.42 35.37 -1.67
C TYR A 393 -12.73 35.45 -0.31
N HIS A 394 -13.49 35.84 0.71
CA HIS A 394 -13.10 35.71 2.10
C HIS A 394 -13.69 34.42 2.66
N PRO A 395 -12.90 33.38 2.96
CA PRO A 395 -13.43 32.20 3.61
C PRO A 395 -14.13 32.64 4.91
N PRO A 396 -15.38 32.21 5.15
CA PRO A 396 -16.09 32.58 6.36
C PRO A 396 -15.23 32.19 7.57
N LYS A 397 -15.10 33.10 8.54
CA LYS A 397 -14.39 32.81 9.79
C LYS A 397 -15.19 31.73 10.52
N CYS A 398 -14.76 30.48 10.41
CA CYS A 398 -15.25 29.41 11.25
C CYS A 398 -14.83 29.75 12.69
N GLY A 399 -15.80 30.03 13.56
CA GLY A 399 -15.55 30.27 14.98
C GLY A 399 -15.08 29.03 15.74
N GLN A 400 -14.91 27.90 15.04
CA GLN A 400 -14.60 26.56 15.57
C GLN A 400 -15.65 26.01 16.55
N ASP A 401 -16.73 26.76 16.77
CA ASP A 401 -17.91 26.32 17.47
C ASP A 401 -18.95 25.82 16.46
N CYS A 402 -18.89 24.53 16.13
CA CYS A 402 -19.87 23.91 15.24
C CYS A 402 -21.30 24.04 15.78
N SER A 403 -21.49 24.19 17.10
CA SER A 403 -22.81 24.35 17.72
C SER A 403 -23.41 25.76 17.54
N ALA A 404 -22.55 26.76 17.27
CA ALA A 404 -22.95 28.12 16.91
C ALA A 404 -22.80 28.42 15.40
N CYS A 405 -22.58 27.39 14.58
CA CYS A 405 -22.46 27.54 13.13
C CYS A 405 -23.79 28.01 12.54
N ASN A 406 -23.75 29.03 11.68
CA ASN A 406 -24.92 29.55 10.97
C ASN A 406 -25.18 28.84 9.64
N LEU A 407 -24.31 27.90 9.25
CA LEU A 407 -24.65 26.88 8.28
C LEU A 407 -25.58 25.90 9.00
N ASP A 408 -26.74 25.61 8.42
CA ASP A 408 -27.67 24.62 8.95
C ASP A 408 -27.01 23.22 8.88
N LEU A 409 -26.22 22.90 9.90
CA LEU A 409 -25.43 21.68 10.05
C LEU A 409 -26.24 20.57 10.71
N ASP A 410 -27.57 20.54 10.56
CA ASP A 410 -28.37 19.39 10.97
C ASP A 410 -28.10 18.18 10.05
N LEU A 411 -26.90 17.61 10.22
CA LEU A 411 -26.35 16.50 9.45
C LEU A 411 -26.95 15.14 9.85
N ASN A 412 -28.02 15.13 10.67
CA ASN A 412 -28.89 14.00 10.96
C ASN A 412 -28.18 12.62 10.89
N GLY A 413 -27.26 12.36 11.82
CA GLY A 413 -26.63 11.04 11.97
C GLY A 413 -25.37 10.78 11.14
N ALA A 414 -24.80 11.76 10.45
CA ALA A 414 -23.42 11.67 9.99
C ALA A 414 -22.47 11.79 11.19
N ALA A 415 -22.01 10.65 11.73
CA ALA A 415 -20.97 10.66 12.75
C ALA A 415 -19.69 11.29 12.15
N GLU A 416 -19.39 12.54 12.52
CA GLU A 416 -18.12 13.18 12.20
C GLU A 416 -17.02 12.45 12.98
N GLY A 417 -16.30 11.56 12.30
CA GLY A 417 -15.07 11.01 12.85
C GLY A 417 -14.01 12.11 12.91
N ALA A 418 -13.17 12.10 13.95
CA ALA A 418 -12.00 12.97 14.02
C ALA A 418 -11.16 12.86 12.73
N LEU A 419 -10.73 14.02 12.21
CA LEU A 419 -9.83 14.09 11.06
C LEU A 419 -8.53 13.35 11.37
N VAL A 420 -7.88 12.80 10.34
CA VAL A 420 -6.61 12.07 10.48
C VAL A 420 -5.58 12.56 9.47
N GLY A 421 -4.29 12.46 9.81
CA GLY A 421 -3.17 12.74 8.91
C GLY A 421 -3.15 14.17 8.37
N ILE A 422 -2.87 14.33 7.06
CA ILE A 422 -2.74 15.64 6.40
C ILE A 422 -4.01 16.48 6.51
N ALA A 423 -5.19 15.86 6.61
CA ALA A 423 -6.44 16.60 6.78
C ALA A 423 -6.45 17.42 8.10
N ARG A 424 -5.76 16.95 9.15
CA ARG A 424 -5.59 17.71 10.40
C ARG A 424 -4.71 18.95 10.21
N LEU A 425 -3.65 18.84 9.39
CA LEU A 425 -2.77 19.97 9.06
C LEU A 425 -3.49 21.04 8.24
N LEU A 426 -4.46 20.64 7.41
CA LEU A 426 -5.25 21.55 6.58
C LEU A 426 -6.45 22.14 7.33
N SER A 427 -6.89 21.52 8.41
CA SER A 427 -8.05 21.99 9.18
C SER A 427 -7.66 23.13 10.10
N ASN A 428 -8.45 24.20 10.08
CA ASN A 428 -8.21 25.38 10.91
C ASN A 428 -8.67 25.23 12.36
N TYR A 429 -9.19 24.07 12.79
CA TYR A 429 -9.76 23.83 14.12
C TYR A 429 -9.07 22.70 14.90
N GLU A 430 -8.06 22.07 14.31
CA GLU A 430 -7.19 21.10 15.00
C GLU A 430 -5.87 21.78 15.34
N ASP A 431 -5.38 21.56 16.57
CA ASP A 431 -4.06 22.02 16.99
C ASP A 431 -2.99 21.02 16.54
N THR A 432 -2.70 20.97 15.24
CA THR A 432 -1.68 20.09 14.67
C THR A 432 -0.88 20.81 13.60
N ASP A 433 0.36 21.16 13.93
CA ASP A 433 1.25 21.92 13.04
C ASP A 433 2.12 21.04 12.13
N TYR A 434 2.36 19.79 12.52
CA TYR A 434 3.26 18.89 11.78
C TYR A 434 2.99 17.41 12.07
N LEU A 435 3.42 16.54 11.14
CA LEU A 435 3.49 15.09 11.32
C LEU A 435 4.96 14.67 11.24
N VAL A 436 5.44 13.91 12.22
CA VAL A 436 6.84 13.48 12.31
C VAL A 436 6.88 11.95 12.39
N PRO A 437 7.78 11.28 11.64
CA PRO A 437 8.01 9.85 11.81
C PRO A 437 8.41 9.50 13.25
N THR A 438 7.96 8.35 13.75
CA THR A 438 8.20 7.90 15.14
C THR A 438 9.68 7.88 15.51
N GLU A 439 10.54 7.49 14.57
CA GLU A 439 12.00 7.46 14.72
C GLU A 439 12.59 8.60 13.88
N CYS A 440 12.72 9.77 14.51
CA CYS A 440 13.28 10.95 13.86
C CYS A 440 14.51 11.39 14.65
N ASP A 441 15.71 11.19 14.10
CA ASP A 441 16.98 11.58 14.75
C ASP A 441 16.98 13.03 15.23
N ARG A 442 16.27 13.92 14.51
CA ARG A 442 16.13 15.33 14.90
C ARG A 442 15.36 15.48 16.21
N MET A 443 14.32 14.67 16.44
CA MET A 443 13.57 14.65 17.69
C MET A 443 14.37 13.98 18.81
N ASP A 444 15.11 12.92 18.50
CA ASP A 444 15.93 12.24 19.51
C ASP A 444 17.09 13.12 19.99
N ARG A 445 17.75 13.85 19.06
CA ARG A 445 18.74 14.88 19.40
C ARG A 445 18.19 16.01 20.28
N ARG A 446 16.89 16.29 20.22
CA ARG A 446 16.23 17.29 21.09
C ARG A 446 15.91 16.76 22.48
N LYS A 447 15.76 15.43 22.63
CA LYS A 447 15.51 14.77 23.92
C LYS A 447 16.82 14.48 24.67
N SER A 448 17.90 14.18 23.95
CA SER A 448 19.26 14.12 24.51
C SER A 448 19.74 15.55 24.77
N GLY A 449 19.59 16.04 26.00
CA GLY A 449 20.03 17.39 26.39
C GLY A 449 21.46 17.69 25.91
N TYR A 450 21.70 18.93 25.45
CA TYR A 450 23.01 19.37 24.97
C TYR A 450 24.04 19.44 26.10
N ASP A 451 25.33 19.38 25.74
CA ASP A 451 26.38 19.82 26.65
C ASP A 451 26.18 21.30 26.97
N GLN A 452 26.30 21.65 28.25
CA GLN A 452 26.11 22.99 28.74
C GLN A 452 27.46 23.67 28.88
N ILE A 453 27.48 24.99 28.62
CA ILE A 453 28.61 25.84 28.97
C ILE A 453 28.27 26.53 30.28
N THR A 454 28.99 26.20 31.34
CA THR A 454 28.79 26.74 32.68
C THR A 454 30.00 27.56 33.10
N THR A 455 29.76 28.57 33.95
CA THR A 455 30.81 29.37 34.56
C THR A 455 31.22 28.75 35.88
N MET A 456 32.53 28.55 36.09
CA MET A 456 33.10 28.14 37.36
C MET A 456 34.07 29.24 37.80
N GLY A 457 33.60 30.09 38.71
CA GLY A 457 34.21 31.41 38.92
C GLY A 457 34.08 32.26 37.66
N THR A 458 35.20 32.79 37.18
CA THR A 458 35.29 33.58 35.93
C THR A 458 35.67 32.75 34.69
N SER A 459 36.01 31.48 34.90
CA SER A 459 36.37 30.51 33.87
C SER A 459 35.13 29.85 33.25
N LEU A 460 35.25 29.39 32.00
CA LEU A 460 34.17 28.72 31.27
C LEU A 460 34.51 27.25 31.03
N ILE A 461 33.60 26.36 31.40
CA ILE A 461 33.71 24.92 31.12
C ILE A 461 32.53 24.45 30.27
N GLN A 462 32.75 23.44 29.45
CA GLN A 462 31.71 22.73 28.71
C GLN A 462 31.62 21.29 29.21
N HIS A 463 30.43 20.85 29.59
CA HIS A 463 30.15 19.49 30.05
C HIS A 463 28.66 19.13 29.88
N GLY A 464 28.32 17.86 29.71
CA GLY A 464 26.92 17.43 29.70
C GLY A 464 26.73 15.99 29.25
N LYS A 465 25.54 15.64 28.76
CA LYS A 465 25.18 14.24 28.48
C LYS A 465 25.79 13.67 27.20
N ASN A 466 26.31 14.52 26.32
CA ASN A 466 26.85 14.10 25.02
C ASN A 466 28.38 13.95 25.05
N SER A 467 29.01 14.28 26.17
CA SER A 467 30.43 14.06 26.40
C SER A 467 30.67 13.54 27.81
N ASP A 468 31.45 12.47 27.93
CA ASP A 468 31.98 11.99 29.22
C ASP A 468 33.22 12.78 29.66
N ARG A 469 33.44 13.98 29.09
CA ARG A 469 34.57 14.88 29.38
C ARG A 469 34.07 16.23 29.89
N ILE A 470 34.88 16.86 30.73
CA ILE A 470 34.79 18.30 30.99
C ILE A 470 35.87 19.01 30.18
N TYR A 471 35.47 19.99 29.39
CA TYR A 471 36.36 20.84 28.61
C TYR A 471 36.50 22.21 29.24
N LEU A 472 37.71 22.62 29.61
CA LEU A 472 38.00 24.00 29.95
C LEU A 472 38.07 24.84 28.66
N MET A 473 37.08 25.72 28.49
CA MET A 473 36.92 26.56 27.30
C MET A 473 37.64 27.90 27.43
N ARG A 474 37.61 28.49 28.63
CA ARG A 474 38.34 29.72 28.93
C ARG A 474 38.87 29.67 30.35
N LEU A 475 40.18 29.84 30.48
CA LEU A 475 40.88 29.90 31.76
C LEU A 475 40.98 31.36 32.21
N ALA A 476 40.59 31.63 33.45
CA ALA A 476 41.01 32.81 34.20
C ALA A 476 42.17 32.42 35.12
N ALA A 477 43.38 32.85 34.79
CA ALA A 477 44.61 32.40 35.43
C ALA A 477 44.65 32.64 36.95
N GLU A 478 44.02 33.72 37.43
CA GLU A 478 43.97 34.11 38.83
C GLU A 478 43.22 33.09 39.73
N GLU A 479 42.35 32.26 39.14
CA GLU A 479 41.50 31.29 39.85
C GLU A 479 41.84 29.84 39.50
N ALA A 480 42.98 29.61 38.83
CA ALA A 480 43.29 28.32 38.20
C ALA A 480 43.32 27.15 39.20
N ALA A 481 43.81 27.35 40.43
CA ALA A 481 43.84 26.30 41.46
C ALA A 481 42.42 25.89 41.90
N THR A 482 41.55 26.87 42.17
CA THR A 482 40.16 26.63 42.57
C THR A 482 39.35 26.00 41.44
N LEU A 483 39.60 26.42 40.19
CA LEU A 483 39.01 25.84 38.99
C LEU A 483 39.38 24.36 38.83
N ILE A 484 40.65 24.00 39.00
CA ILE A 484 41.10 22.60 38.88
C ILE A 484 40.38 21.72 39.88
N THR A 485 40.32 22.13 41.15
CA THR A 485 39.57 21.40 42.18
C THR A 485 38.09 21.29 41.82
N GLY A 486 37.46 22.38 41.39
CA GLY A 486 36.03 22.38 41.03
C GLY A 486 35.71 21.48 39.83
N MET A 487 36.55 21.44 38.81
CA MET A 487 36.38 20.53 37.66
C MET A 487 36.51 19.06 38.09
N GLN A 488 37.43 18.75 39.00
CA GLN A 488 37.59 17.38 39.52
C GLN A 488 36.36 16.95 40.34
N THR A 489 35.86 17.81 41.23
CA THR A 489 34.62 17.54 41.98
C THR A 489 33.44 17.31 41.05
N LEU A 490 33.25 18.19 40.06
CA LEU A 490 32.18 18.07 39.08
C LEU A 490 32.29 16.78 38.25
N ALA A 491 33.52 16.36 37.92
CA ALA A 491 33.77 15.09 37.25
C ALA A 491 33.36 13.89 38.10
N THR A 492 33.73 13.87 39.38
CA THR A 492 33.34 12.79 40.29
C THR A 492 31.84 12.74 40.50
N GLU A 493 31.18 13.88 40.70
CA GLU A 493 29.72 13.93 40.97
C GLU A 493 28.87 13.50 39.77
N ASN A 494 29.32 13.79 38.55
CA ASN A 494 28.56 13.52 37.32
C ASN A 494 29.10 12.34 36.49
N GLY A 495 30.10 11.62 37.01
CA GLY A 495 30.68 10.44 36.35
C GLY A 495 31.46 10.76 35.06
N TYR A 496 32.05 11.96 34.94
CA TYR A 496 32.92 12.28 33.81
C TYR A 496 34.26 11.55 33.96
N THR A 497 34.76 10.97 32.87
CA THR A 497 35.93 10.08 32.89
C THR A 497 37.24 10.80 32.54
N LYS A 498 37.18 12.03 32.00
CA LYS A 498 38.38 12.85 31.68
C LYS A 498 38.13 14.35 31.77
N LEU A 499 39.14 15.07 32.23
CA LEU A 499 39.23 16.53 32.16
C LEU A 499 40.17 16.93 31.03
N PHE A 500 39.84 17.99 30.30
CA PHE A 500 40.66 18.51 29.23
C PHE A 500 40.80 20.02 29.33
N ALA A 501 42.04 20.51 29.26
CA ALA A 501 42.34 21.93 29.35
C ALA A 501 43.35 22.36 28.28
N LYS A 502 43.19 23.59 27.81
CA LYS A 502 44.19 24.27 26.99
C LYS A 502 44.77 25.36 27.87
N VAL A 503 46.06 25.31 28.16
CA VAL A 503 46.68 26.23 29.12
C VAL A 503 47.96 26.86 28.55
N PRO A 504 48.27 28.12 28.89
CA PRO A 504 49.52 28.75 28.52
C PRO A 504 50.69 28.22 29.38
N ASP A 505 51.92 28.46 28.92
CA ASP A 505 53.17 27.97 29.53
C ASP A 505 53.34 28.36 31.01
N ASP A 506 52.93 29.57 31.38
CA ASP A 506 53.03 30.12 32.73
C ASP A 506 52.09 29.44 33.74
N ILE A 507 50.99 28.85 33.27
CA ILE A 507 50.00 28.16 34.13
C ILE A 507 50.16 26.63 34.09
N LYS A 508 50.88 26.09 33.11
CA LYS A 508 51.13 24.65 32.97
C LYS A 508 51.63 23.96 34.26
N PRO A 509 52.61 24.49 35.02
CA PRO A 509 53.12 23.82 36.23
C PRO A 509 52.03 23.57 37.28
N LEU A 510 51.02 24.44 37.34
CA LEU A 510 49.89 24.29 38.26
C LEU A 510 49.01 23.08 37.90
N PHE A 511 48.72 22.90 36.61
CA PHE A 511 47.95 21.74 36.13
C PHE A 511 48.73 20.43 36.28
N GLU A 512 50.06 20.46 36.07
CA GLU A 512 50.92 19.29 36.27
C GLU A 512 50.99 18.86 37.74
N ALA A 513 51.05 19.82 38.67
CA ALA A 513 51.00 19.54 40.11
C ALA A 513 49.73 18.79 40.52
N ASP A 514 48.63 19.00 39.78
CA ASP A 514 47.34 18.33 39.95
C ASP A 514 47.17 17.07 39.08
N GLY A 515 48.23 16.56 38.45
CA GLY A 515 48.20 15.29 37.72
C GLY A 515 47.56 15.36 36.33
N PHE A 516 47.51 16.55 35.71
CA PHE A 516 47.27 16.64 34.28
C PHE A 516 48.55 16.30 33.51
N GLU A 517 48.40 15.57 32.41
CA GLU A 517 49.47 15.21 31.49
C GLU A 517 49.35 16.02 30.20
N THR A 518 50.49 16.38 29.59
CA THR A 518 50.48 17.08 28.30
C THR A 518 50.22 16.08 27.18
N GLU A 519 49.13 16.26 26.45
CA GLU A 519 48.74 15.41 25.31
C GLU A 519 49.17 16.01 23.96
N ALA A 520 49.22 17.34 23.85
CA ALA A 520 49.74 18.02 22.67
C ALA A 520 50.31 19.40 23.01
N VAL A 521 51.23 19.89 22.18
CA VAL A 521 51.87 21.20 22.31
C VAL A 521 51.80 21.93 20.98
N ILE A 522 51.37 23.19 21.00
CA ILE A 522 51.35 24.06 19.82
C ILE A 522 52.09 25.35 20.15
N SER A 523 53.17 25.60 19.42
CA SER A 523 53.93 26.86 19.52
C SER A 523 53.08 28.04 19.01
N CYS A 524 53.20 29.20 19.67
CA CYS A 524 52.49 30.44 19.34
C CYS A 524 50.94 30.37 19.41
N PHE A 525 50.37 29.39 20.13
CA PHE A 525 48.93 29.20 20.22
C PHE A 525 48.18 30.39 20.84
N TYR A 526 48.75 31.05 21.86
CA TYR A 526 48.15 32.19 22.55
C TYR A 526 48.74 33.53 22.08
N GLY A 527 48.83 33.73 20.77
CA GLY A 527 49.28 35.01 20.19
C GLY A 527 50.74 35.36 20.50
N GLY A 528 51.59 34.35 20.74
CA GLY A 528 53.02 34.52 21.01
C GLY A 528 53.60 33.50 22.00
N SER A 529 52.78 32.96 22.92
CA SER A 529 53.19 31.91 23.85
C SER A 529 52.71 30.52 23.42
N THR A 530 53.42 29.49 23.88
CA THR A 530 53.10 28.07 23.63
C THR A 530 51.83 27.68 24.36
N GLY A 531 50.93 26.98 23.67
CA GLY A 531 49.73 26.39 24.25
C GLY A 531 49.92 24.90 24.50
N TYR A 532 49.59 24.47 25.71
CA TYR A 532 49.64 23.08 26.14
C TYR A 532 48.22 22.54 26.23
N PHE A 533 47.97 21.43 25.54
CA PHE A 533 46.72 20.68 25.60
C PHE A 533 46.93 19.58 26.62
N MET A 534 46.29 19.73 27.77
CA MET A 534 46.50 18.91 28.94
C MET A 534 45.26 18.09 29.27
N GLY A 535 45.44 16.81 29.59
CA GLY A 535 44.38 15.90 29.98
C GLY A 535 44.62 15.29 31.35
N LYS A 536 43.56 15.14 32.14
CA LYS A 536 43.57 14.34 33.37
C LYS A 536 42.53 13.23 33.25
N PHE A 537 42.99 11.99 33.33
CA PHE A 537 42.14 10.80 33.26
C PHE A 537 41.61 10.49 34.66
N ILE A 538 40.30 10.68 34.85
CA ILE A 538 39.62 10.34 36.11
C ILE A 538 39.38 8.82 36.16
N ASP A 539 38.99 8.25 35.03
CA ASP A 539 38.98 6.82 34.79
C ASP A 539 40.31 6.39 34.17
N LYS A 540 40.98 5.40 34.78
CA LYS A 540 42.29 4.91 34.35
C LYS A 540 42.21 4.08 33.07
N ASP A 541 41.10 3.38 32.84
CA ASP A 541 40.94 2.52 31.67
C ASP A 541 40.91 3.36 30.38
N ARG A 542 40.41 4.59 30.48
CA ARG A 542 40.40 5.57 29.40
C ARG A 542 41.79 6.00 28.91
N LYS A 543 42.85 5.74 29.68
CA LYS A 543 44.23 6.00 29.26
C LYS A 543 44.78 4.93 28.32
N ILE A 544 44.12 3.77 28.26
CA ILE A 544 44.57 2.62 27.46
C ILE A 544 44.09 2.83 26.01
N GLU A 545 45.02 2.83 25.06
CA GLU A 545 44.68 2.83 23.63
C GLU A 545 44.29 1.41 23.21
N GLU A 546 43.00 1.22 22.91
CA GLU A 546 42.46 -0.10 22.52
C GLU A 546 42.76 -0.45 21.06
N ASN A 547 43.07 0.54 20.20
CA ASN A 547 43.30 0.35 18.78
C ASN A 547 44.69 0.82 18.35
N GLY A 548 45.74 0.26 18.97
CA GLY A 548 47.13 0.60 18.68
C GLY A 548 47.52 0.51 17.19
N GLU A 549 47.05 -0.52 16.47
CA GLU A 549 47.34 -0.70 15.03
C GLU A 549 46.76 0.44 14.18
N LEU A 550 45.52 0.86 14.45
CA LEU A 550 44.88 1.97 13.75
C LEU A 550 45.60 3.29 14.02
N LEU A 551 46.06 3.50 15.25
CA LEU A 551 46.80 4.69 15.63
C LEU A 551 48.14 4.78 14.86
N GLU A 552 48.87 3.67 14.75
CA GLU A 552 50.10 3.61 13.95
C GLU A 552 49.85 3.96 12.48
N ASP A 553 48.77 3.44 11.88
CA ASP A 553 48.39 3.75 10.51
C ASP A 553 48.03 5.23 10.32
N VAL A 554 47.27 5.81 11.26
CA VAL A 554 46.92 7.24 11.24
C VAL A 554 48.18 8.11 11.36
N LEU A 555 49.09 7.78 12.28
CA LEU A 555 50.35 8.50 12.45
C LEU A 555 51.22 8.40 11.19
N LYS A 556 51.29 7.23 10.56
CA LYS A 556 52.04 7.02 9.32
C LYS A 556 51.49 7.88 8.18
N VAL A 557 50.17 7.95 8.03
CA VAL A 557 49.52 8.83 7.05
C VAL A 557 49.77 10.30 7.39
N ALA A 558 49.63 10.70 8.66
CA ALA A 558 49.86 12.06 9.09
C ALA A 558 51.31 12.51 8.82
N HIS A 559 52.31 11.69 9.16
CA HIS A 559 53.71 11.96 8.85
C HIS A 559 53.99 11.99 7.35
N SER A 560 53.31 11.17 6.54
CA SER A 560 53.45 11.22 5.07
C SER A 560 52.93 12.54 4.47
N LYS A 561 52.01 13.22 5.16
CA LYS A 561 51.39 14.48 4.74
C LYS A 561 51.96 15.71 5.46
N ALA A 562 52.70 15.53 6.55
CA ALA A 562 53.44 16.59 7.20
C ALA A 562 54.55 17.04 6.23
N GLY A 563 54.39 18.21 5.63
CA GLY A 563 55.43 18.81 4.79
C GLY A 563 56.74 18.87 5.57
N LYS A 564 57.86 18.57 4.90
CA LYS A 564 59.19 18.70 5.51
C LYS A 564 59.30 20.10 6.12
N VAL A 565 59.39 20.16 7.45
CA VAL A 565 59.69 21.39 8.19
C VAL A 565 61.13 21.81 7.89
#